data_AF-A0A8B7DAS5-F1
#
_entry.id   AF-A0A8B7DAS5-F1
#
_cell.length_a   1.000
_cell.length_b   1.000
_cell.length_c   1.000
_cell.angle_alpha   90.00
_cell.angle_beta   90.00
_cell.angle_gamma   90.00
#
_symmetry.space_group_name_H-M   'P 1'
#
loop_
_entity.id
_entity.type
_entity.pdbx_description
1 polymer ?
#
loop_
_entity_poly.entity_id
_entity_poly.type
_entity_poly.pdbx_seq_one_letter_code
_entity_poly.pdbx_strand_id
1 'polypeptide(L)'
;MEKKLAEYRAKKIKEKSDVLEQFVTKEFLETSTTKDLNEKIDDESDNDSVSEFAVAQSSLIKVIFFKLYNVKSILNFAIWFCLLIFFIKLEFAAVYLAVSGLVVMYYSMDKRKKTKKEPSAYSVFNKNCERIDGTFTAEQFEKQMIYGGAVR
;
A
#
# COMPACT_ATOMS: atom_id res chain seq x y z
N MET A 1 13.88 -9.84 -50.50
CA MET A 1 13.03 -9.28 -49.43
C MET A 1 13.68 -9.35 -48.05
N GLU A 2 14.50 -10.36 -47.76
CA GLU A 2 15.11 -10.57 -46.44
C GLU A 2 16.06 -9.45 -45.97
N LYS A 3 16.83 -8.86 -46.89
CA LYS A 3 17.74 -7.73 -46.56
C LYS A 3 16.99 -6.49 -46.02
N LYS A 4 15.82 -6.17 -46.59
CA LYS A 4 14.96 -5.06 -46.11
C LYS A 4 14.37 -5.36 -44.72
N LEU A 5 14.10 -6.64 -44.44
CA LEU A 5 13.55 -7.07 -43.16
C LEU A 5 14.61 -7.00 -42.04
N ALA A 6 15.87 -7.31 -42.37
CA ALA A 6 17.00 -7.19 -41.46
C ALA A 6 17.30 -5.73 -41.10
N GLU A 7 17.34 -4.81 -42.07
CA GLU A 7 17.48 -3.37 -41.83
C GLU A 7 16.34 -2.81 -40.97
N TYR A 8 15.10 -3.25 -41.22
CA TYR A 8 13.95 -2.83 -40.42
C TYR A 8 14.06 -3.26 -38.95
N ARG A 9 14.53 -4.50 -38.70
CA ARG A 9 14.75 -5.00 -37.34
C ARG A 9 15.86 -4.23 -36.62
N ALA A 10 16.97 -3.94 -37.30
CA ALA A 10 18.08 -3.17 -36.73
C ALA A 10 17.64 -1.74 -36.37
N LYS A 11 16.86 -1.09 -37.24
CA LYS A 11 16.33 0.26 -36.99
C LYS A 11 15.39 0.31 -35.79
N LYS A 12 14.52 -0.70 -35.63
CA LYS A 12 13.58 -0.80 -34.51
C LYS A 12 14.26 -1.06 -33.16
N ILE A 13 15.38 -1.79 -33.15
CA ILE A 13 16.17 -2.01 -31.93
C ILE A 13 16.83 -0.70 -31.48
N LYS A 14 17.39 0.07 -32.42
CA LYS A 14 18.02 1.37 -32.14
C LYS A 14 17.02 2.41 -31.63
N GLU A 15 15.83 2.46 -32.22
CA GLU A 15 14.74 3.33 -31.73
C GLU A 15 14.33 2.98 -30.30
N LYS A 16 14.26 1.68 -29.96
CA LYS A 16 13.92 1.23 -28.61
C LYS A 16 15.02 1.55 -27.59
N SER A 17 16.31 1.46 -27.96
CA SER A 17 17.42 1.81 -27.07
C SER A 17 17.46 3.31 -26.79
N ASP A 18 17.24 4.15 -27.81
CA ASP A 18 17.24 5.61 -27.66
C ASP A 18 16.09 6.08 -26.74
N VAL A 19 14.92 5.43 -26.84
CA VAL A 19 13.79 5.69 -25.94
C VAL A 19 14.11 5.23 -24.51
N LEU A 20 14.71 4.05 -24.33
CA LEU A 20 15.13 3.57 -23.01
C LEU A 20 16.15 4.50 -22.34
N GLU A 21 17.13 5.01 -23.09
CA GLU A 21 18.11 5.96 -22.54
C GLU A 21 17.46 7.29 -22.14
N GLN A 22 16.49 7.78 -22.91
CA GLN A 22 15.71 8.97 -22.54
C GLN A 22 14.83 8.75 -21.30
N PHE A 23 14.27 7.55 -21.12
CA PHE A 23 13.49 7.21 -19.93
C PHE A 23 14.39 7.08 -18.69
N VAL A 24 15.50 6.37 -18.80
CA VAL A 24 16.47 6.18 -17.70
C VAL A 24 17.07 7.51 -17.27
N THR A 25 17.43 8.38 -18.21
CA THR A 25 17.95 9.72 -17.88
C THR A 25 16.91 10.59 -17.22
N LYS A 26 15.64 10.58 -17.65
CA LYS A 26 14.56 11.31 -16.95
C LYS A 26 14.30 10.79 -15.54
N GLU A 27 14.24 9.47 -15.37
CA GLU A 27 14.02 8.83 -14.07
C GLU A 27 15.17 9.14 -13.08
N PHE A 28 16.41 9.16 -13.58
CA PHE A 28 17.58 9.56 -12.82
C PHE A 28 17.57 11.06 -12.46
N LEU A 29 17.16 11.94 -13.37
CA LEU A 29 17.12 13.40 -13.16
C LEU A 29 16.01 13.81 -12.17
N GLU A 30 14.87 13.13 -12.19
CA GLU A 30 13.78 13.33 -11.21
C GLU A 30 14.15 12.82 -9.81
N THR A 31 14.97 11.76 -9.73
CA THR A 31 15.46 11.20 -8.46
C THR A 31 16.47 12.12 -7.77
N SER A 32 17.28 12.87 -8.52
CA SER A 32 18.23 13.84 -7.96
C SER A 32 17.54 15.14 -7.51
N THR A 33 16.55 15.62 -8.26
CA THR A 33 15.91 16.93 -7.99
C THR A 33 15.04 16.94 -6.72
N THR A 34 14.54 15.79 -6.27
CA THR A 34 13.71 15.70 -5.04
C THR A 34 14.52 15.60 -3.75
N LYS A 35 15.84 15.36 -3.81
CA LYS A 35 16.71 15.34 -2.62
C LYS A 35 17.28 16.71 -2.24
N ASP A 36 17.39 17.64 -3.19
CA ASP A 36 18.07 18.93 -2.97
C ASP A 36 17.20 20.06 -2.37
N LEU A 37 15.88 19.89 -2.21
CA LEU A 37 14.98 20.97 -1.73
C LEU A 37 14.53 20.85 -0.25
N ASN A 38 15.00 19.89 0.53
CA ASN A 38 14.54 19.73 1.91
C ASN A 38 15.62 19.79 3.01
N GLU A 39 16.81 20.30 2.69
CA GLU A 39 17.84 20.52 3.70
C GLU A 39 18.52 21.87 3.47
N LYS A 40 17.83 22.93 3.88
CA LYS A 40 18.47 24.21 4.19
C LYS A 40 17.78 24.87 5.38
N ILE A 41 17.99 24.24 6.54
CA ILE A 41 18.03 24.90 7.84
C ILE A 41 19.31 24.38 8.51
N ASP A 42 20.26 25.31 8.59
CA ASP A 42 21.34 25.49 9.55
C ASP A 42 22.65 24.66 9.46
N ASP A 43 23.73 25.45 9.26
CA ASP A 43 25.09 25.33 9.79
C ASP A 43 26.16 24.47 9.07
N GLU A 44 26.93 25.17 8.23
CA GLU A 44 28.39 25.34 8.21
C GLU A 44 29.34 24.14 8.50
N SER A 45 30.32 24.01 7.59
CA SER A 45 31.68 23.43 7.72
C SER A 45 31.92 22.00 7.23
N ASP A 46 32.46 21.93 6.00
CA ASP A 46 33.59 21.10 5.53
C ASP A 46 33.90 19.76 6.22
N ASN A 47 33.70 18.63 5.52
CA ASN A 47 34.76 17.62 5.26
C ASN A 47 34.27 16.39 4.44
N ASP A 48 34.83 16.25 3.25
CA ASP A 48 34.59 15.24 2.19
C ASP A 48 35.13 13.82 2.49
N SER A 49 34.79 13.18 3.63
CA SER A 49 35.24 11.78 3.85
C SER A 49 34.27 10.83 4.57
N VAL A 50 33.06 11.27 4.91
CA VAL A 50 32.14 10.47 5.76
C VAL A 50 31.08 9.69 4.96
N SER A 51 31.08 9.82 3.63
CA SER A 51 30.03 9.31 2.72
C SER A 51 29.93 7.78 2.62
N GLU A 52 31.05 7.04 2.57
CA GLU A 52 31.00 5.57 2.38
C GLU A 52 30.65 4.80 3.67
N PHE A 53 31.11 5.26 4.83
CA PHE A 53 30.91 4.54 6.10
C PHE A 53 29.46 4.62 6.60
N ALA A 54 28.81 5.78 6.42
CA ALA A 54 27.42 6.00 6.83
C ALA A 54 26.44 5.15 5.99
N VAL A 55 26.70 5.00 4.68
CA VAL A 55 25.88 4.17 3.79
C VAL A 55 25.97 2.69 4.17
N ALA A 56 27.18 2.19 4.42
CA ALA A 56 27.39 0.82 4.89
C ALA A 56 26.73 0.56 6.26
N GLN A 57 26.87 1.48 7.21
CA GLN A 57 26.29 1.34 8.55
C GLN A 57 24.75 1.31 8.53
N SER A 58 24.12 2.14 7.69
CA SER A 58 22.66 2.15 7.53
C SER A 58 22.09 0.81 7.03
N SER A 59 22.84 0.10 6.18
CA SER A 59 22.44 -1.20 5.64
C SER A 59 22.52 -2.32 6.68
N LEU A 60 23.58 -2.35 7.50
CA LEU A 60 23.71 -3.33 8.60
C LEU A 60 22.63 -3.13 9.65
N ILE A 61 22.30 -1.88 9.99
CA ILE A 61 21.24 -1.53 10.93
C ILE A 61 19.87 -2.05 10.45
N LYS A 62 19.55 -1.90 9.16
CA LYS A 62 18.32 -2.47 8.57
C LYS A 62 18.28 -3.98 8.66
N VAL A 63 19.40 -4.67 8.40
CA VAL A 63 19.49 -6.13 8.52
C VAL A 63 19.26 -6.57 9.97
N ILE A 64 19.85 -5.86 10.94
CA ILE A 64 19.66 -6.14 12.37
C ILE A 64 18.20 -5.91 12.77
N PHE A 65 17.59 -4.77 12.41
CA PHE A 65 16.18 -4.51 12.70
C PHE A 65 15.24 -5.51 12.05
N PHE A 66 15.46 -5.86 10.79
CA PHE A 66 14.69 -6.89 10.09
C PHE A 66 14.81 -8.24 10.79
N LYS A 67 16.03 -8.64 11.19
CA LYS A 67 16.28 -9.88 11.93
C LYS A 67 15.60 -9.87 13.30
N LEU A 68 15.71 -8.77 14.06
CA LEU A 68 15.06 -8.61 15.36
C LEU A 68 13.53 -8.62 15.23
N TYR A 69 12.97 -7.97 14.20
CA TYR A 69 11.54 -7.98 13.92
C TYR A 69 11.04 -9.40 13.60
N ASN A 70 11.78 -10.14 12.79
CA ASN A 70 11.47 -11.53 12.47
C ASN A 70 11.54 -12.42 13.73
N VAL A 71 12.59 -12.27 14.56
CA VAL A 71 12.73 -13.03 15.81
C VAL A 71 11.60 -12.71 16.80
N LYS A 72 11.24 -11.44 16.98
CA LYS A 72 10.13 -11.01 17.84
C LYS A 72 8.79 -11.58 17.36
N SER A 73 8.56 -11.56 16.05
CA SER A 73 7.33 -12.11 15.45
C SER A 73 7.25 -13.63 15.64
N ILE A 74 8.36 -14.34 15.44
CA ILE A 74 8.45 -15.79 15.67
C ILE A 74 8.19 -16.12 17.14
N LEU A 75 8.76 -15.37 18.08
CA LEU A 75 8.55 -15.57 19.51
C LEU A 75 7.07 -15.38 19.89
N ASN A 76 6.42 -14.33 19.36
CA ASN A 76 5.00 -14.11 19.57
C ASN A 76 4.15 -15.26 18.98
N PHE A 77 4.48 -15.76 17.79
CA PHE A 77 3.80 -16.93 17.22
C PHE A 77 4.01 -18.19 18.06
N ALA A 78 5.23 -18.41 18.57
CA ALA A 78 5.54 -19.54 19.43
C ALA A 78 4.74 -19.48 20.75
N ILE A 79 4.63 -18.30 21.37
CA ILE A 79 3.80 -18.11 22.58
C ILE A 79 2.34 -18.45 22.29
N TRP A 80 1.85 -18.03 21.12
CA TRP A 80 0.48 -18.28 20.68
C TRP A 80 0.19 -19.78 20.45
N PHE A 81 1.16 -20.51 19.88
CA PHE A 81 1.08 -21.96 19.75
C PHE A 81 1.18 -22.69 21.10
N CYS A 82 2.03 -22.23 22.02
CA CYS A 82 2.11 -22.78 23.37
C CYS A 82 0.75 -22.64 24.11
N LEU A 83 0.11 -21.47 23.98
CA LEU A 83 -1.25 -21.25 24.50
C LEU A 83 -2.25 -22.22 23.85
N LEU A 84 -2.19 -22.42 22.53
CA LEU A 84 -3.06 -23.37 21.83
C LEU A 84 -2.91 -24.80 22.39
N ILE A 85 -1.68 -25.28 22.60
CA ILE A 85 -1.41 -26.60 23.20
C ILE A 85 -1.94 -26.69 24.64
N PHE A 86 -1.82 -25.61 25.41
CA PHE A 86 -2.37 -25.54 26.76
C PHE A 86 -3.91 -25.66 26.77
N PHE A 87 -4.60 -24.96 25.86
CA PHE A 87 -6.06 -25.04 25.73
C PHE A 87 -6.56 -26.38 25.18
N ILE A 88 -5.75 -27.11 24.41
CA ILE A 88 -6.06 -28.49 24.01
C ILE A 88 -6.16 -29.40 25.23
N LYS A 89 -5.27 -29.26 26.22
CA LYS A 89 -5.34 -30.04 27.46
C LYS A 89 -6.55 -29.71 28.32
N LEU A 90 -7.08 -28.49 28.19
CA LEU A 90 -8.29 -28.04 28.87
C LEU A 90 -9.58 -28.44 28.12
N GLU A 91 -9.49 -29.09 26.95
CA GLU A 91 -10.61 -29.35 26.02
C GLU A 91 -11.33 -28.08 25.50
N PHE A 92 -10.76 -26.89 25.75
CA PHE A 92 -11.30 -25.59 25.34
C PHE A 92 -10.60 -25.01 24.09
N ALA A 93 -9.88 -25.84 23.33
CA ALA A 93 -9.15 -25.41 22.13
C ALA A 93 -10.04 -24.71 21.08
N ALA A 94 -11.27 -25.16 20.91
CA ALA A 94 -12.20 -24.58 19.94
C ALA A 94 -12.52 -23.12 20.23
N VAL A 95 -12.71 -22.76 21.51
CA VAL A 95 -12.99 -21.37 21.93
C VAL A 95 -11.78 -20.48 21.70
N TYR A 96 -10.58 -20.95 22.07
CA TYR A 96 -9.34 -20.23 21.83
C TYR A 96 -9.10 -19.98 20.34
N LEU A 97 -9.34 -20.99 19.49
CA LEU A 97 -9.21 -20.87 18.04
C LEU A 97 -10.22 -19.88 17.47
N ALA A 98 -11.49 -19.94 17.89
CA ALA A 98 -12.53 -19.01 17.43
C ALA A 98 -12.17 -17.55 17.76
N VAL A 99 -11.80 -17.26 19.01
CA VAL A 99 -11.39 -15.90 19.43
C VAL A 99 -10.13 -15.47 18.68
N SER A 100 -9.13 -16.34 18.57
CA SER A 100 -7.91 -16.00 17.84
C SER A 100 -8.17 -15.76 16.35
N GLY A 101 -9.06 -16.54 15.73
CA GLY A 101 -9.46 -16.37 14.34
C GLY A 101 -10.13 -15.02 14.11
N LEU A 102 -10.99 -14.60 15.05
CA LEU A 102 -11.60 -13.26 15.02
C LEU A 102 -10.54 -12.16 15.18
N VAL A 103 -9.56 -12.33 16.06
CA VAL A 103 -8.46 -11.38 16.24
C VAL A 103 -7.62 -11.27 14.96
N VAL A 104 -7.24 -12.40 14.36
CA VAL A 104 -6.50 -12.44 13.10
C VAL A 104 -7.31 -11.80 11.97
N MET A 105 -8.60 -12.09 11.88
CA MET A 105 -9.49 -11.48 10.89
C MET A 105 -9.58 -9.97 11.11
N TYR A 106 -9.76 -9.51 12.34
CA TYR A 106 -9.82 -8.09 12.69
C TYR A 106 -8.53 -7.35 12.28
N TYR A 107 -7.35 -7.92 12.58
CA TYR A 107 -6.08 -7.34 12.15
C TYR A 107 -5.82 -7.48 10.66
N SER A 108 -6.28 -8.56 10.02
CA SER A 108 -6.19 -8.75 8.56
C SER A 108 -7.10 -7.79 7.80
N MET A 109 -8.18 -7.34 8.44
CA MET A 109 -9.07 -6.30 7.94
C MET A 109 -8.53 -4.89 8.21
N ASP A 110 -7.31 -4.73 8.74
CA ASP A 110 -6.76 -3.41 9.01
C ASP A 110 -6.70 -2.57 7.73
N LYS A 111 -7.58 -1.57 7.77
CA LYS A 111 -7.51 -0.23 7.20
C LYS A 111 -6.39 -0.10 6.18
N ARG A 112 -6.69 -0.52 4.94
CA ARG A 112 -6.25 0.27 3.79
C ARG A 112 -6.53 1.71 4.20
N LYS A 113 -5.47 2.47 4.54
CA LYS A 113 -5.57 3.91 4.76
C LYS A 113 -6.32 4.37 3.53
N LYS A 114 -7.59 4.74 3.69
CA LYS A 114 -8.31 5.40 2.62
C LYS A 114 -7.50 6.66 2.43
N THR A 115 -6.58 6.63 1.46
CA THR A 115 -5.89 7.83 1.04
C THR A 115 -7.04 8.75 0.74
N LYS A 116 -7.15 9.89 1.44
CA LYS A 116 -8.36 10.74 1.47
C LYS A 116 -8.82 11.21 0.07
N LYS A 117 -8.06 10.85 -0.96
CA LYS A 117 -8.18 11.19 -2.37
C LYS A 117 -8.52 10.00 -3.29
N GLU A 118 -8.66 8.79 -2.75
CA GLU A 118 -9.12 7.64 -3.55
C GLU A 118 -10.64 7.78 -3.73
N PRO A 119 -11.13 8.02 -4.97
CA PRO A 119 -12.56 8.08 -5.20
C PRO A 119 -13.17 6.73 -4.78
N SER A 120 -14.17 6.78 -3.90
CA SER A 120 -14.98 5.60 -3.65
C SER A 120 -15.58 5.11 -4.98
N ALA A 121 -15.93 3.84 -5.09
CA ALA A 121 -16.59 3.32 -6.30
C ALA A 121 -17.82 4.15 -6.69
N TYR A 122 -18.52 4.72 -5.71
CA TYR A 122 -19.66 5.62 -5.94
C TYR A 122 -19.23 7.02 -6.44
N SER A 123 -18.05 7.50 -6.08
CA SER A 123 -17.48 8.75 -6.63
C SER A 123 -17.16 8.62 -8.13
N VAL A 124 -16.87 7.41 -8.63
CA VAL A 124 -16.73 7.16 -10.08
C VAL A 124 -18.05 7.40 -10.81
N PHE A 125 -19.18 7.09 -10.18
CA PHE A 125 -20.51 7.20 -10.79
C PHE A 125 -21.26 8.49 -10.41
N ASN A 126 -20.90 9.12 -9.30
CA ASN A 126 -21.57 10.30 -8.77
C ASN A 126 -20.56 11.29 -8.16
N LYS A 127 -19.82 11.97 -9.03
CA LYS A 127 -18.80 12.96 -8.65
C LYS A 127 -19.35 14.14 -7.86
N ASN A 128 -20.63 14.49 -8.07
CA ASN A 128 -21.27 15.66 -7.46
C ASN A 128 -22.06 15.30 -6.19
N CYS A 129 -22.07 14.03 -5.76
CA CYS A 129 -22.93 13.54 -4.67
C CYS A 129 -24.42 13.90 -4.87
N GLU A 130 -24.88 13.91 -6.12
CA GLU A 130 -26.28 14.19 -6.47
C GLU A 130 -27.14 12.94 -6.24
N ARG A 131 -28.44 13.13 -6.02
CA ARG A 131 -29.34 11.99 -5.80
C ARG A 131 -29.49 11.26 -7.14
N ILE A 132 -29.28 9.94 -7.15
CA ILE A 132 -29.48 9.15 -8.37
C ILE A 132 -30.98 9.04 -8.65
N ASP A 133 -31.41 9.50 -9.83
CA ASP A 133 -32.79 9.35 -10.28
C ASP A 133 -33.21 7.87 -10.25
N GLY A 134 -34.32 7.59 -9.55
CA GLY A 134 -34.81 6.23 -9.33
C GLY A 134 -34.45 5.62 -7.96
N THR A 135 -33.63 6.28 -7.14
CA THR A 135 -33.50 5.92 -5.71
C THR A 135 -34.61 6.61 -4.90
N PHE A 136 -35.24 5.89 -3.99
CA PHE A 136 -36.28 6.48 -3.14
C PHE A 136 -35.71 7.63 -2.33
N THR A 137 -36.38 8.77 -2.38
CA THR A 137 -35.98 9.90 -1.56
C THR A 137 -36.34 9.63 -0.10
N ALA A 138 -35.47 10.01 0.85
CA ALA A 138 -35.76 9.83 2.29
C ALA A 138 -37.12 10.42 2.69
N GLU A 139 -37.50 11.56 2.09
CA GLU A 139 -38.81 12.19 2.27
C GLU A 139 -39.96 11.35 1.70
N GLN A 140 -39.79 10.72 0.53
CA GLN A 140 -40.77 9.81 -0.04
C GLN A 140 -40.88 8.50 0.76
N PHE A 141 -39.77 8.03 1.36
CA PHE A 141 -39.78 6.90 2.29
C PHE A 141 -40.52 7.25 3.58
N GLU A 142 -40.23 8.41 4.17
CA GLU A 142 -40.93 8.91 5.34
C GLU A 142 -42.44 9.08 5.08
N LYS A 143 -42.81 9.66 3.93
CA LYS A 143 -44.20 9.79 3.53
C LYS A 143 -44.89 8.43 3.35
N GLN A 144 -44.22 7.44 2.77
CA GLN A 144 -44.77 6.08 2.65
C GLN A 144 -44.83 5.35 4.00
N MET A 145 -43.91 5.62 4.91
CA MET A 145 -43.87 5.03 6.25
C MET A 145 -44.94 5.63 7.17
N ILE A 146 -45.17 6.95 7.08
CA ILE A 146 -46.16 7.68 7.89
C ILE A 146 -47.57 7.52 7.30
N TYR A 147 -47.73 7.65 5.98
CA TYR A 147 -49.04 7.62 5.31
C TYR A 147 -49.37 6.28 4.66
N GLY A 148 -48.51 5.25 4.84
CA GLY A 148 -48.82 3.83 4.64
C GLY A 148 -49.76 3.51 3.47
N GLY A 149 -49.35 3.81 2.23
CA GLY A 149 -50.10 3.42 1.03
C GLY A 149 -51.52 4.01 0.90
N ALA A 150 -51.90 4.97 1.73
CA ALA A 150 -53.23 5.59 1.71
C ALA A 150 -53.21 6.89 0.89
N VAL A 151 -52.92 6.81 -0.40
CA VAL A 151 -53.31 7.85 -1.36
C VAL A 151 -53.92 7.15 -2.56
N ARG A 152 -55.25 7.14 -2.61
CA ARG A 152 -56.04 6.99 -3.84
C ARG A 152 -56.17 8.34 -4.51
#